data_AF-V2YEZ9-F1
#
_entry.id   AF-V2YEZ9-F1
#
_cell.length_a   1.000
_cell.length_b   1.000
_cell.length_c   1.000
_cell.angle_alpha   90.00
_cell.angle_beta   90.00
_cell.angle_gamma   90.00
#
_symmetry.space_group_name_H-M   'P 1'
#
loop_
_entity.id
_entity.type
_entity.pdbx_description
1 polymer ?
#
loop_
_entity_poly.entity_id
_entity_poly.type
_entity_poly.pdbx_seq_one_letter_code
_entity_poly.pdbx_strand_id
1 'polypeptide(L)'
;MLSYIVPMRLSTLPNLARSHLSFAFRTIAKRSFSQETTAATTQALVKYHRTVFVSQIPTGVTPTQILDNIRVGPLEHISHDPINGRAWLAFFEPETATTFRSKFNEWDGRNEMRANYSNDRPVRVENIAAMGLRNASRAIRIFPVPESATKESLEQELSRFGSIEKIHFGDEKNGKRAAHIHFNSMNSAFKAVQTLRVEKGWGGEKGISFAHDRCDLPLKIVIRKMRAAQDADALRSSTAILQGISKDITHAKLLTQVKDLLPAHNGEALLSLEIKAKHDVKTENATAFFNFANPSLASLFLEAVKARPIDGVKPFMKSRNLTVVPPNLYRATRLGATRRVLIKGLDKQQASQSKIFDDFKKFGKIAGVFIDQQEDYANAFITYTHITDAMKVIDRVYQNNRNFRRYAGAKISFAAEVIYGQPIPSILPLPIKEVEAEASTQENTSTSEQP
;
A
#
# COMPACT_ATOMS: atom_id res chain seq x y z
N MET A 1 -8.53 -28.69 45.14
CA MET A 1 -9.87 -29.24 45.43
C MET A 1 -10.75 -28.92 44.23
N LEU A 2 -11.39 -29.90 43.60
CA LEU A 2 -12.23 -29.65 42.42
C LEU A 2 -13.53 -28.95 42.82
N SER A 3 -14.13 -28.19 41.91
CA SER A 3 -15.54 -27.81 41.98
C SER A 3 -16.12 -27.78 40.57
N TYR A 4 -17.16 -28.59 40.36
CA TYR A 4 -17.81 -28.83 39.08
C TYR A 4 -18.78 -27.68 38.72
N ILE A 5 -18.91 -27.38 37.43
CA ILE A 5 -20.02 -26.60 36.89
C ILE A 5 -20.97 -27.57 36.18
N VAL A 6 -22.23 -27.59 36.60
CA VAL A 6 -23.32 -28.35 35.99
C VAL A 6 -24.06 -27.46 34.98
N PRO A 7 -24.39 -27.93 33.77
CA PRO A 7 -25.20 -27.15 32.83
C PRO A 7 -26.71 -27.36 33.08
N MET A 8 -27.47 -26.27 33.24
CA MET A 8 -28.94 -26.31 33.27
C MET A 8 -29.55 -25.94 31.91
N ARG A 9 -30.73 -26.49 31.61
CA ARG A 9 -31.39 -26.48 30.28
C ARG A 9 -32.27 -25.24 30.04
N LEU A 10 -32.56 -24.99 28.75
CA LEU A 10 -33.45 -23.92 28.27
C LEU A 10 -34.94 -24.19 28.54
N SER A 11 -35.61 -23.22 29.19
CA SER A 11 -37.07 -23.01 29.30
C SER A 11 -37.36 -21.72 30.08
N THR A 12 -38.33 -20.82 29.81
CA THR A 12 -39.30 -20.62 28.70
C THR A 12 -39.95 -19.22 28.87
N LEU A 13 -40.73 -18.74 27.87
CA LEU A 13 -41.60 -17.52 27.92
C LEU A 13 -40.84 -16.14 27.89
N PRO A 14 -41.51 -14.99 27.62
CA PRO A 14 -41.82 -14.55 26.26
C PRO A 14 -41.37 -13.09 25.92
N ASN A 15 -41.65 -12.65 24.68
CA ASN A 15 -41.19 -11.38 24.10
C ASN A 15 -41.69 -10.10 24.82
N LEU A 16 -40.80 -9.12 25.07
CA LEU A 16 -40.72 -7.90 24.24
C LEU A 16 -39.42 -7.08 24.46
N ALA A 17 -38.95 -6.44 23.38
CA ALA A 17 -38.03 -5.28 23.34
C ALA A 17 -36.62 -5.40 23.97
N ARG A 18 -35.60 -5.73 23.14
CA ARG A 18 -34.54 -4.79 22.69
C ARG A 18 -33.40 -5.49 21.93
N SER A 19 -33.06 -4.94 20.76
CA SER A 19 -31.71 -4.72 20.18
C SER A 19 -31.65 -5.04 18.67
N HIS A 20 -31.41 -3.99 17.88
CA HIS A 20 -30.96 -4.13 16.49
C HIS A 20 -29.45 -4.42 16.50
N LEU A 21 -29.02 -5.61 16.07
CA LEU A 21 -27.64 -5.87 15.64
C LEU A 21 -27.58 -7.17 14.82
N SER A 22 -26.82 -7.15 13.72
CA SER A 22 -26.37 -8.33 12.95
C SER A 22 -27.45 -9.30 12.39
N PHE A 23 -28.04 -8.96 11.25
CA PHE A 23 -28.72 -9.95 10.38
C PHE A 23 -28.39 -9.75 8.89
N ALA A 24 -27.16 -10.11 8.48
CA ALA A 24 -26.73 -10.05 7.07
C ALA A 24 -25.58 -11.03 6.69
N PHE A 25 -25.43 -12.17 7.37
CA PHE A 25 -24.47 -13.22 6.96
C PHE A 25 -25.02 -14.64 7.18
N ARG A 26 -25.99 -15.03 6.34
CA ARG A 26 -26.37 -16.41 5.99
C ARG A 26 -27.53 -16.38 5.01
N THR A 27 -27.23 -16.56 3.71
CA THR A 27 -28.04 -17.21 2.65
C THR A 27 -27.54 -16.72 1.30
N ILE A 28 -26.73 -17.57 0.65
CA ILE A 28 -26.34 -17.70 -0.78
C ILE A 28 -24.94 -18.36 -0.75
N ALA A 29 -24.92 -19.62 -0.27
CA ALA A 29 -23.72 -20.46 -0.22
C ALA A 29 -24.09 -21.96 -0.08
N LYS A 30 -25.22 -22.38 -0.65
CA LYS A 30 -25.64 -23.78 -0.73
C LYS A 30 -26.45 -24.06 -2.01
N ARG A 31 -25.74 -24.39 -3.08
CA ARG A 31 -26.08 -25.48 -4.02
C ARG A 31 -24.91 -25.67 -5.01
N SER A 32 -24.65 -26.94 -5.34
CA SER A 32 -23.74 -27.38 -6.41
C SER A 32 -22.23 -27.21 -6.20
N PHE A 33 -21.69 -27.88 -5.18
CA PHE A 33 -20.40 -28.57 -5.33
C PHE A 33 -20.45 -29.88 -4.54
N SER A 34 -20.67 -30.99 -5.24
CA SER A 34 -20.76 -32.32 -4.64
C SER A 34 -19.42 -33.04 -4.75
N GLN A 35 -18.95 -33.54 -3.61
CA GLN A 35 -18.07 -34.71 -3.46
C GLN A 35 -16.86 -34.81 -4.40
N GLU A 36 -15.74 -34.26 -3.95
CA GLU A 36 -14.50 -35.04 -3.83
C GLU A 36 -13.53 -34.36 -2.84
N THR A 37 -12.57 -35.12 -2.30
CA THR A 37 -11.52 -34.66 -1.34
C THR A 37 -11.95 -34.36 0.11
N THR A 38 -12.47 -35.37 0.82
CA THR A 38 -12.42 -35.43 2.29
C THR A 38 -10.99 -35.66 2.80
N ALA A 39 -10.13 -34.64 2.72
CA ALA A 39 -8.74 -34.68 3.22
C ALA A 39 -8.18 -33.32 3.69
N ALA A 40 -9.03 -32.31 3.94
CA ALA A 40 -8.59 -30.93 4.18
C ALA A 40 -9.26 -30.24 5.38
N THR A 41 -9.44 -30.94 6.51
CA THR A 41 -10.01 -30.36 7.74
C THR A 41 -9.13 -30.64 8.96
N THR A 42 -7.98 -29.98 9.03
CA THR A 42 -7.41 -29.29 10.23
C THR A 42 -6.12 -28.59 9.77
N GLN A 43 -6.23 -27.61 8.85
CA GLN A 43 -5.15 -26.65 8.69
C GLN A 43 -5.26 -25.66 9.86
N ALA A 44 -4.27 -25.69 10.77
CA ALA A 44 -4.02 -24.55 11.63
C ALA A 44 -3.87 -23.30 10.75
N LEU A 45 -4.39 -22.13 11.19
CA LEU A 45 -4.31 -20.90 10.40
C LEU A 45 -2.86 -20.68 9.94
N VAL A 46 -2.62 -20.83 8.63
CA VAL A 46 -1.31 -20.58 8.04
C VAL A 46 -1.08 -19.08 8.13
N LYS A 47 -0.30 -18.67 9.13
CA LYS A 47 0.12 -17.29 9.30
C LYS A 47 1.02 -16.94 8.12
N TYR A 48 0.48 -16.21 7.15
CA TYR A 48 1.20 -15.78 5.95
C TYR A 48 2.24 -14.73 6.31
N HIS A 49 3.47 -15.18 6.53
CA HIS A 49 4.59 -14.33 6.88
C HIS A 49 5.24 -13.72 5.64
N ARG A 50 5.48 -12.40 5.66
CA ARG A 50 6.25 -11.69 4.61
C ARG A 50 7.76 -11.61 4.90
N THR A 51 8.20 -12.07 6.07
CA THR A 51 9.60 -12.03 6.50
C THR A 51 10.19 -13.44 6.61
N VAL A 52 11.31 -13.67 5.91
CA VAL A 52 12.12 -14.90 6.03
C VAL A 52 13.34 -14.60 6.89
N PHE A 53 13.53 -15.41 7.94
CA PHE A 53 14.77 -15.50 8.71
C PHE A 53 15.63 -16.62 8.14
N VAL A 54 16.91 -16.31 7.88
CA VAL A 54 17.93 -17.27 7.45
C VAL A 54 18.98 -17.34 8.55
N SER A 55 19.35 -18.55 8.97
CA SER A 55 20.43 -18.81 9.92
C SER A 55 21.48 -19.76 9.34
N GLN A 56 22.65 -19.81 9.98
CA GLN A 56 23.82 -20.63 9.61
C GLN A 56 24.44 -20.18 8.28
N ILE A 57 24.34 -18.89 7.97
CA ILE A 57 24.97 -18.26 6.81
C ILE A 57 26.50 -18.34 6.96
N PRO A 58 27.24 -18.95 6.02
CA PRO A 58 28.70 -19.03 6.09
C PRO A 58 29.39 -17.66 6.10
N THR A 59 30.53 -17.58 6.80
CA THR A 59 31.36 -16.38 6.86
C THR A 59 31.72 -15.90 5.45
N GLY A 60 31.55 -14.60 5.20
CA GLY A 60 31.84 -13.98 3.90
C GLY A 60 30.69 -14.00 2.88
N VAL A 61 29.60 -14.73 3.14
CA VAL A 61 28.37 -14.59 2.34
C VAL A 61 27.73 -13.22 2.60
N THR A 62 27.36 -12.52 1.54
CA THR A 62 26.83 -11.15 1.56
C THR A 62 25.36 -11.08 1.14
N PRO A 63 24.63 -10.00 1.52
CA PRO A 63 23.30 -9.70 0.97
C PRO A 63 23.27 -9.75 -0.57
N THR A 64 24.33 -9.24 -1.20
CA THR A 64 24.51 -9.18 -2.66
C THR A 64 24.52 -10.57 -3.28
N GLN A 65 25.27 -11.52 -2.69
CA GLN A 65 25.33 -12.91 -3.18
C GLN A 65 24.00 -13.65 -3.00
N ILE A 66 23.31 -13.49 -1.86
CA ILE A 66 21.98 -14.08 -1.64
C ILE A 66 20.99 -13.58 -2.71
N LEU A 67 20.96 -12.26 -2.93
CA LEU A 67 20.05 -11.61 -3.89
C LEU A 67 20.51 -11.69 -5.36
N ASP A 68 21.75 -12.12 -5.63
CA ASP A 68 22.17 -12.47 -6.98
C ASP A 68 21.67 -13.85 -7.41
N ASN A 69 21.58 -14.81 -6.49
CA ASN A 69 21.05 -16.15 -6.75
C ASN A 69 19.51 -16.19 -6.73
N ILE A 70 18.85 -15.53 -5.75
CA ILE A 70 17.40 -15.68 -5.53
C ILE A 70 16.69 -14.34 -5.69
N ARG A 71 16.14 -14.12 -6.90
CA ARG A 71 15.34 -12.93 -7.25
C ARG A 71 13.88 -13.34 -7.49
N VAL A 72 13.01 -13.05 -6.53
CA VAL A 72 11.60 -13.48 -6.53
C VAL A 72 10.58 -12.35 -6.43
N GLY A 73 11.02 -11.13 -6.09
CA GLY A 73 10.19 -9.95 -5.91
C GLY A 73 10.96 -8.84 -5.17
N PRO A 74 10.39 -7.64 -5.02
CA PRO A 74 11.04 -6.52 -4.35
C PRO A 74 11.12 -6.76 -2.84
N LEU A 75 12.19 -6.26 -2.25
CA LEU A 75 12.36 -6.27 -0.79
C LEU A 75 11.98 -4.91 -0.21
N GLU A 76 11.31 -4.93 0.94
CA GLU A 76 11.26 -3.77 1.83
C GLU A 76 12.64 -3.56 2.47
N HIS A 77 13.25 -4.65 2.93
CA HIS A 77 14.46 -4.62 3.74
C HIS A 77 15.17 -5.97 3.82
N ILE A 78 16.50 -5.94 3.85
CA ILE A 78 17.37 -7.04 4.27
C ILE A 78 18.29 -6.57 5.41
N SER A 79 18.24 -7.26 6.55
CA SER A 79 19.21 -7.12 7.65
C SER A 79 20.14 -8.30 7.62
N HIS A 80 21.45 -8.08 7.68
CA HIS A 80 22.45 -9.13 7.71
C HIS A 80 23.37 -8.94 8.92
N ASP A 81 23.53 -10.01 9.69
CA ASP A 81 24.35 -10.13 10.88
C ASP A 81 25.40 -11.22 10.58
N PRO A 82 26.52 -10.85 9.94
CA PRO A 82 27.56 -11.80 9.53
C PRO A 82 28.26 -12.45 10.73
N ILE A 83 28.32 -11.77 11.88
CA ILE A 83 28.98 -12.26 13.09
C ILE A 83 28.30 -13.52 13.61
N ASN A 84 26.96 -13.56 13.57
CA ASN A 84 26.18 -14.71 14.02
C ASN A 84 25.65 -15.58 12.87
N GLY A 85 26.03 -15.30 11.62
CA GLY A 85 25.56 -16.02 10.42
C GLY A 85 24.03 -15.94 10.24
N ARG A 86 23.43 -14.75 10.37
CA ARG A 86 21.97 -14.55 10.33
C ARG A 86 21.54 -13.46 9.34
N ALA A 87 20.38 -13.65 8.70
CA ALA A 87 19.72 -12.60 7.92
C ALA A 87 18.20 -12.58 8.12
N TRP A 88 17.60 -11.41 7.91
CA TRP A 88 16.15 -11.23 7.82
C TRP A 88 15.82 -10.54 6.51
N LEU A 89 15.04 -11.19 5.66
CA LEU A 89 14.56 -10.67 4.38
C LEU A 89 13.07 -10.39 4.49
N ALA A 90 12.71 -9.11 4.52
CA ALA A 90 11.33 -8.63 4.57
C ALA A 90 10.85 -8.25 3.16
N PHE A 91 9.90 -9.02 2.64
CA PHE A 91 9.22 -8.79 1.37
C PHE A 91 7.93 -7.97 1.59
N PHE A 92 7.36 -7.45 0.51
CA PHE A 92 6.05 -6.80 0.58
C PHE A 92 4.88 -7.78 0.55
N GLU A 93 5.07 -8.96 -0.03
CA GLU A 93 4.00 -9.93 -0.32
C GLU A 93 4.37 -11.30 0.26
N PRO A 94 3.52 -11.97 1.08
CA PRO A 94 3.84 -13.27 1.65
C PRO A 94 4.10 -14.38 0.62
N GLU A 95 3.51 -14.29 -0.57
CA GLU A 95 3.76 -15.23 -1.67
C GLU A 95 5.20 -15.11 -2.18
N THR A 96 5.77 -13.90 -2.17
CA THR A 96 7.19 -13.66 -2.47
C THR A 96 8.08 -14.29 -1.41
N ALA A 97 7.74 -14.16 -0.13
CA ALA A 97 8.48 -14.79 0.97
C ALA A 97 8.44 -16.33 0.89
N THR A 98 7.28 -16.89 0.55
CA THR A 98 7.11 -18.34 0.30
C THR A 98 7.98 -18.79 -0.87
N THR A 99 7.93 -18.06 -1.99
CA THR A 99 8.73 -18.36 -3.19
C THR A 99 10.23 -18.23 -2.92
N PHE A 100 10.66 -17.24 -2.13
CA PHE A 100 12.03 -17.10 -1.68
C PHE A 100 12.47 -18.35 -0.92
N ARG A 101 11.69 -18.75 0.10
CA ARG A 101 12.03 -19.88 0.98
C ARG A 101 12.17 -21.20 0.21
N SER A 102 11.27 -21.49 -0.73
CA SER A 102 11.40 -22.70 -1.57
C SER A 102 12.70 -22.69 -2.37
N LYS A 103 12.98 -21.59 -3.09
CA LYS A 103 14.22 -21.44 -3.88
C LYS A 103 15.48 -21.36 -3.03
N PHE A 104 15.37 -20.92 -1.79
CA PHE A 104 16.51 -20.86 -0.87
C PHE A 104 16.99 -22.26 -0.51
N ASN A 105 16.06 -23.18 -0.23
CA ASN A 105 16.38 -24.58 0.03
C ASN A 105 16.96 -25.27 -1.22
N GLU A 106 16.46 -24.93 -2.42
CA GLU A 106 17.03 -25.40 -3.70
C GLU A 106 18.47 -24.88 -3.91
N TRP A 107 18.75 -23.62 -3.57
CA TRP A 107 20.05 -22.98 -3.77
C TRP A 107 21.12 -23.45 -2.78
N ASP A 108 20.76 -23.65 -1.51
CA ASP A 108 21.71 -24.07 -0.48
C ASP A 108 22.33 -25.43 -0.82
N GLY A 109 21.51 -26.38 -1.30
CA GLY A 109 21.93 -27.67 -1.88
C GLY A 109 22.55 -28.68 -0.90
N ARG A 110 23.26 -28.19 0.13
CA ARG A 110 23.84 -28.95 1.25
C ARG A 110 22.97 -28.95 2.50
N ASN A 111 21.91 -28.13 2.54
CA ASN A 111 21.02 -27.93 3.70
C ASN A 111 21.77 -27.50 4.98
N GLU A 112 22.84 -26.73 4.83
CA GLU A 112 23.62 -26.16 5.93
C GLU A 112 22.96 -24.88 6.48
N MET A 113 22.27 -24.12 5.62
CA MET A 113 21.51 -22.93 5.97
C MET A 113 20.04 -23.26 6.25
N ARG A 114 19.38 -22.49 7.12
CA ARG A 114 17.96 -22.71 7.46
C ARG A 114 17.11 -21.47 7.18
N ALA A 115 16.23 -21.55 6.19
CA ALA A 115 15.22 -20.53 5.90
C ALA A 115 13.88 -20.84 6.59
N ASN A 116 13.48 -19.98 7.52
CA ASN A 116 12.25 -20.08 8.30
C ASN A 116 11.46 -18.76 8.26
N TYR A 117 10.18 -18.79 8.60
CA TYR A 117 9.41 -17.55 8.74
C TYR A 117 9.79 -16.82 10.03
N SER A 118 9.73 -15.49 9.99
CA SER A 118 9.98 -14.60 11.14
C SER A 118 8.79 -13.68 11.36
N ASN A 119 8.62 -13.16 12.58
CA ASN A 119 7.54 -12.21 12.87
C ASN A 119 7.66 -10.95 12.01
N ASP A 120 6.57 -10.63 11.34
CA ASP A 120 6.53 -9.48 10.44
C ASP A 120 6.51 -8.17 11.21
N ARG A 121 7.29 -7.22 10.72
CA ARG A 121 7.21 -5.83 11.20
C ARG A 121 6.08 -5.10 10.50
N PRO A 122 5.44 -4.12 11.14
CA PRO A 122 4.52 -3.24 10.45
C PRO A 122 5.16 -2.50 9.27
N VAL A 123 4.46 -2.36 8.14
CA VAL A 123 4.92 -1.60 6.97
C VAL A 123 4.53 -0.14 7.14
N ARG A 124 5.48 0.79 6.96
CA ARG A 124 5.24 2.24 7.03
C ARG A 124 4.25 2.70 5.96
N VAL A 125 3.23 3.47 6.34
CA VAL A 125 2.21 3.92 5.40
C VAL A 125 2.75 4.85 4.30
N GLU A 126 3.78 5.64 4.62
CA GLU A 126 4.55 6.45 3.67
C GLU A 126 5.28 5.61 2.61
N ASN A 127 5.78 4.40 2.97
CA ASN A 127 6.39 3.47 2.03
C ASN A 127 5.36 2.97 1.01
N ILE A 128 4.17 2.60 1.50
CA ILE A 128 3.04 2.13 0.67
C ILE A 128 2.59 3.24 -0.30
N ALA A 129 2.44 4.47 0.21
CA ALA A 129 2.02 5.62 -0.60
C ALA A 129 3.05 5.96 -1.70
N ALA A 130 4.34 6.02 -1.40
CA ALA A 130 5.36 6.32 -2.39
C ALA A 130 5.61 5.18 -3.38
N MET A 131 5.40 3.93 -2.97
CA MET A 131 5.42 2.78 -3.88
C MET A 131 4.37 2.98 -4.99
N GLY A 132 3.11 3.22 -4.61
CA GLY A 132 2.01 3.42 -5.55
C GLY A 132 2.12 4.70 -6.40
N LEU A 133 2.66 5.79 -5.84
CA LEU A 133 2.78 7.08 -6.54
C LEU A 133 4.03 7.23 -7.42
N ARG A 134 5.18 6.75 -6.96
CA ARG A 134 6.50 7.05 -7.53
C ARG A 134 7.32 5.82 -7.91
N ASN A 135 6.74 4.62 -7.81
CA ASN A 135 7.48 3.36 -7.91
C ASN A 135 8.66 3.30 -6.92
N ALA A 136 8.46 3.82 -5.70
CA ALA A 136 9.50 3.78 -4.68
C ALA A 136 9.90 2.34 -4.34
N SER A 137 11.19 2.15 -4.10
CA SER A 137 11.80 0.88 -3.71
C SER A 137 13.06 1.15 -2.86
N ARG A 138 13.82 0.10 -2.52
CA ARG A 138 15.17 0.23 -1.93
C ARG A 138 16.25 0.72 -2.90
N ALA A 139 15.91 0.92 -4.17
CA ALA A 139 16.83 1.41 -5.19
C ALA A 139 16.57 2.88 -5.54
N ILE A 140 17.64 3.65 -5.74
CA ILE A 140 17.60 5.03 -6.27
C ILE A 140 18.43 5.14 -7.54
N ARG A 141 18.14 6.15 -8.36
CA ARG A 141 18.91 6.56 -9.52
C ARG A 141 19.38 8.00 -9.34
N ILE A 142 20.68 8.22 -9.58
CA ILE A 142 21.37 9.51 -9.56
C ILE A 142 21.78 9.88 -10.99
N PHE A 143 21.46 11.10 -11.45
CA PHE A 143 21.84 11.60 -12.78
C PHE A 143 21.77 13.13 -12.92
N PRO A 144 22.84 13.81 -13.39
CA PRO A 144 24.18 13.27 -13.55
C PRO A 144 24.74 12.81 -12.21
N VAL A 145 25.57 11.78 -12.24
CA VAL A 145 26.52 11.55 -11.15
C VAL A 145 27.65 12.58 -11.30
N PRO A 146 28.22 13.13 -10.21
CA PRO A 146 29.46 13.90 -10.28
C PRO A 146 30.57 13.14 -11.03
N GLU A 147 31.32 13.82 -11.90
CA GLU A 147 32.24 13.18 -12.86
C GLU A 147 33.38 12.40 -12.18
N SER A 148 33.87 12.92 -11.04
CA SER A 148 34.90 12.31 -10.19
C SER A 148 34.40 11.15 -9.33
N ALA A 149 33.09 10.88 -9.28
CA ALA A 149 32.55 9.87 -8.37
C ALA A 149 32.89 8.45 -8.82
N THR A 150 33.67 7.75 -8.00
CA THR A 150 33.89 6.30 -8.10
C THR A 150 32.79 5.54 -7.35
N LYS A 151 32.80 4.21 -7.45
CA LYS A 151 31.88 3.36 -6.68
C LYS A 151 32.12 3.54 -5.18
N GLU A 152 33.39 3.57 -4.78
CA GLU A 152 33.88 3.65 -3.41
C GLU A 152 33.53 5.00 -2.79
N SER A 153 33.70 6.10 -3.52
CA SER A 153 33.30 7.43 -3.04
C SER A 153 31.79 7.54 -2.85
N LEU A 154 30.99 6.94 -3.75
CA LEU A 154 29.53 6.88 -3.59
C LEU A 154 29.12 5.98 -2.42
N GLU A 155 29.82 4.87 -2.20
CA GLU A 155 29.55 3.96 -1.09
C GLU A 155 29.83 4.64 0.27
N GLN A 156 30.98 5.31 0.39
CA GLN A 156 31.35 6.11 1.55
C GLN A 156 30.32 7.22 1.81
N GLU A 157 30.05 8.06 0.81
CA GLU A 157 29.17 9.24 0.93
C GLU A 157 27.70 8.88 1.19
N LEU A 158 27.19 7.81 0.59
CA LEU A 158 25.78 7.42 0.72
C LEU A 158 25.52 6.45 1.88
N SER A 159 26.56 5.88 2.50
CA SER A 159 26.45 5.02 3.69
C SER A 159 25.71 5.70 4.86
N ARG A 160 25.76 7.05 4.95
CA ARG A 160 25.03 7.86 5.94
C ARG A 160 23.51 7.67 5.93
N PHE A 161 22.93 7.18 4.82
CA PHE A 161 21.51 6.86 4.72
C PHE A 161 21.18 5.41 5.14
N GLY A 162 22.18 4.54 5.16
CA GLY A 162 22.11 3.12 5.54
C GLY A 162 22.96 2.23 4.63
N SER A 163 23.14 0.97 5.02
CA SER A 163 23.97 0.00 4.29
C SER A 163 23.53 -0.18 2.84
N ILE A 164 24.52 -0.27 1.95
CA ILE A 164 24.34 -0.43 0.51
C ILE A 164 24.56 -1.89 0.13
N GLU A 165 23.70 -2.40 -0.75
CA GLU A 165 23.74 -3.78 -1.26
C GLU A 165 24.53 -3.86 -2.57
N LYS A 166 24.32 -2.88 -3.46
CA LYS A 166 24.96 -2.84 -4.78
C LYS A 166 24.95 -1.43 -5.37
N ILE A 167 26.06 -1.04 -5.98
CA ILE A 167 26.18 0.16 -6.81
C ILE A 167 26.46 -0.30 -8.24
N HIS A 168 25.77 0.28 -9.20
CA HIS A 168 25.96 0.01 -10.63
C HIS A 168 25.86 1.31 -11.43
N PHE A 169 26.94 1.65 -12.15
CA PHE A 169 26.90 2.70 -13.16
C PHE A 169 26.21 2.17 -14.42
N GLY A 170 25.18 2.88 -14.87
CA GLY A 170 24.55 2.65 -16.16
C GLY A 170 25.19 3.48 -17.26
N ASP A 171 24.88 3.12 -18.51
CA ASP A 171 25.43 3.73 -19.72
C ASP A 171 25.36 5.26 -19.72
N GLU A 172 26.37 5.90 -20.31
CA GLU A 172 26.40 7.34 -20.45
C GLU A 172 25.34 7.82 -21.43
N LYS A 173 24.59 8.85 -21.04
CA LYS A 173 23.63 9.53 -21.90
C LYS A 173 23.93 11.01 -21.94
N ASN A 174 24.23 11.50 -23.13
CA ASN A 174 24.64 12.90 -23.37
C ASN A 174 25.90 13.29 -22.56
N GLY A 175 26.93 12.44 -22.57
CA GLY A 175 28.20 12.65 -21.84
C GLY A 175 28.06 12.63 -20.31
N LYS A 176 26.97 12.07 -19.77
CA LYS A 176 26.68 12.03 -18.34
C LYS A 176 26.33 10.60 -17.93
N ARG A 177 27.03 10.05 -16.93
CA ARG A 177 26.73 8.73 -16.37
C ARG A 177 25.56 8.79 -15.38
N ALA A 178 24.87 7.67 -15.22
CA ALA A 178 23.87 7.45 -14.17
C ALA A 178 24.38 6.40 -13.17
N ALA A 179 24.06 6.54 -11.89
CA ALA A 179 24.31 5.50 -10.89
C ALA A 179 22.99 4.97 -10.34
N HIS A 180 22.89 3.64 -10.24
CA HIS A 180 21.84 2.93 -9.52
C HIS A 180 22.40 2.44 -8.19
N ILE A 181 21.84 2.93 -7.09
CA ILE A 181 22.25 2.59 -5.72
C ILE A 181 21.14 1.75 -5.11
N HIS A 182 21.42 0.47 -4.85
CA HIS A 182 20.52 -0.44 -4.16
C HIS A 182 20.90 -0.44 -2.69
N PHE A 183 20.06 0.12 -1.83
CA PHE A 183 20.21 0.02 -0.38
C PHE A 183 19.70 -1.33 0.14
N ASN A 184 20.13 -1.69 1.35
CA ASN A 184 19.55 -2.80 2.11
C ASN A 184 18.12 -2.49 2.60
N SER A 185 17.64 -1.25 2.57
CA SER A 185 16.25 -0.92 2.95
C SER A 185 15.62 0.19 2.10
N MET A 186 14.30 0.09 1.88
CA MET A 186 13.49 1.15 1.29
C MET A 186 13.58 2.45 2.09
N ASN A 187 13.64 2.37 3.43
CA ASN A 187 13.73 3.53 4.31
C ASN A 187 15.05 4.31 4.12
N SER A 188 16.15 3.61 3.79
CA SER A 188 17.44 4.23 3.45
C SER A 188 17.36 4.98 2.12
N ALA A 189 16.76 4.34 1.10
CA ALA A 189 16.47 4.99 -0.18
C ALA A 189 15.58 6.23 -0.03
N PHE A 190 14.57 6.22 0.85
CA PHE A 190 13.77 7.41 1.16
C PHE A 190 14.61 8.56 1.71
N LYS A 191 15.43 8.31 2.75
CA LYS A 191 16.30 9.34 3.33
C LYS A 191 17.21 9.94 2.27
N ALA A 192 17.86 9.07 1.47
CA ALA A 192 18.70 9.51 0.36
C ALA A 192 17.93 10.37 -0.66
N VAL A 193 16.73 9.95 -1.09
CA VAL A 193 15.91 10.73 -2.03
C VAL A 193 15.48 12.08 -1.44
N GLN A 194 15.12 12.14 -0.16
CA GLN A 194 14.71 13.42 0.47
C GLN A 194 15.89 14.39 0.62
N THR A 195 17.04 13.89 1.07
CA THR A 195 18.23 14.71 1.36
C THR A 195 18.95 15.14 0.09
N LEU A 196 19.28 14.21 -0.81
CA LEU A 196 20.07 14.51 -2.02
C LEU A 196 19.33 15.41 -3.03
N ARG A 197 18.00 15.51 -2.94
CA ARG A 197 17.21 16.44 -3.78
C ARG A 197 17.36 17.90 -3.40
N VAL A 198 17.72 18.19 -2.14
CA VAL A 198 17.90 19.56 -1.62
C VAL A 198 19.37 19.92 -1.44
N GLU A 199 20.26 18.94 -1.28
CA GLU A 199 21.71 19.16 -1.26
C GLU A 199 22.26 19.58 -2.63
N LYS A 200 23.26 20.48 -2.61
CA LYS A 200 23.98 20.91 -3.81
C LYS A 200 24.87 19.77 -4.34
N GLY A 201 25.10 19.74 -5.65
CA GLY A 201 25.98 18.77 -6.32
C GLY A 201 25.27 17.53 -6.92
N TRP A 202 24.05 17.21 -6.48
CA TRP A 202 23.35 15.96 -6.84
C TRP A 202 22.31 16.08 -7.97
N GLY A 203 22.34 17.18 -8.73
CA GLY A 203 21.34 17.47 -9.78
C GLY A 203 19.95 17.89 -9.26
N GLY A 204 19.80 18.07 -7.93
CA GLY A 204 18.58 18.54 -7.28
C GLY A 204 17.38 17.61 -7.46
N GLU A 205 16.16 18.15 -7.42
CA GLU A 205 14.92 17.37 -7.47
C GLU A 205 14.82 16.44 -8.68
N LYS A 206 15.29 16.89 -9.85
CA LYS A 206 15.28 16.11 -11.10
C LYS A 206 16.40 15.09 -11.20
N GLY A 207 17.50 15.29 -10.45
CA GLY A 207 18.67 14.42 -10.51
C GLY A 207 18.53 13.12 -9.73
N ILE A 208 17.64 13.11 -8.73
CA ILE A 208 17.46 11.99 -7.80
C ILE A 208 16.04 11.43 -7.91
N SER A 209 15.93 10.15 -8.29
CA SER A 209 14.64 9.43 -8.39
C SER A 209 14.74 8.05 -7.74
N PHE A 210 13.60 7.45 -7.42
CA PHE A 210 13.57 6.01 -7.15
C PHE A 210 13.87 5.21 -8.42
N ALA A 211 14.45 4.03 -8.25
CA ALA A 211 14.73 3.08 -9.30
C ALA A 211 13.95 1.77 -9.07
N HIS A 212 13.91 0.92 -10.09
CA HIS A 212 13.33 -0.43 -9.97
C HIS A 212 14.25 -1.32 -9.11
N ASP A 213 13.68 -2.09 -8.18
CA ASP A 213 14.47 -3.06 -7.41
C ASP A 213 14.93 -4.20 -8.34
N ARG A 214 16.23 -4.52 -8.33
CA ARG A 214 16.82 -5.60 -9.12
C ARG A 214 16.23 -6.98 -8.81
N CYS A 215 15.58 -7.12 -7.65
CA CYS A 215 14.90 -8.33 -7.22
C CYS A 215 13.45 -8.45 -7.71
N ASP A 216 12.81 -7.35 -8.15
CA ASP A 216 11.45 -7.36 -8.71
C ASP A 216 11.46 -7.63 -10.22
N LEU A 217 10.46 -8.36 -10.73
CA LEU A 217 10.45 -8.79 -12.12
C LEU A 217 10.08 -7.61 -13.05
N PRO A 218 10.90 -7.26 -14.06
CA PRO A 218 10.59 -6.14 -14.94
C PRO A 218 9.21 -6.27 -15.61
N LEU A 219 8.45 -5.17 -15.60
CA LEU A 219 7.08 -5.08 -16.14
C LEU A 219 6.90 -5.70 -17.53
N LYS A 220 7.88 -5.48 -18.43
CA LYS A 220 7.90 -6.04 -19.79
C LYS A 220 7.92 -7.57 -19.81
N ILE A 221 8.57 -8.21 -18.83
CA ILE A 221 8.62 -9.67 -18.67
C ILE A 221 7.29 -10.19 -18.14
N VAL A 222 6.68 -9.51 -17.16
CA VAL A 222 5.34 -9.84 -16.65
C VAL A 222 4.31 -9.84 -17.79
N ILE A 223 4.28 -8.76 -18.59
CA ILE A 223 3.36 -8.65 -19.75
C ILE A 223 3.63 -9.74 -20.80
N ARG A 224 4.90 -10.08 -21.07
CA ARG A 224 5.24 -11.20 -21.97
C ARG A 224 4.74 -12.54 -21.44
N LYS A 225 4.89 -12.83 -20.14
CA LYS A 225 4.39 -14.06 -19.52
C LYS A 225 2.86 -14.15 -19.57
N MET A 226 2.15 -13.07 -19.25
CA MET A 226 0.67 -13.02 -19.35
C MET A 226 0.18 -13.30 -20.78
N ARG A 227 0.83 -12.72 -21.80
CA ARG A 227 0.51 -12.99 -23.22
C ARG A 227 0.83 -14.43 -23.63
N ALA A 228 1.96 -14.98 -23.17
CA ALA A 228 2.37 -16.34 -23.48
C ALA A 228 1.44 -17.40 -22.84
N ALA A 229 0.86 -17.10 -21.68
CA ALA A 229 -0.13 -17.95 -21.02
C ALA A 229 -1.52 -17.97 -21.69
N GLN A 230 -1.72 -17.20 -22.77
CA GLN A 230 -2.99 -17.03 -23.47
C GLN A 230 -4.19 -16.64 -22.56
N ASP A 231 -3.90 -15.99 -21.43
CA ASP A 231 -4.93 -15.57 -20.48
C ASP A 231 -5.77 -14.42 -21.08
N ALA A 232 -6.90 -14.81 -21.66
CA ALA A 232 -7.85 -13.91 -22.29
C ALA A 232 -8.49 -12.92 -21.29
N ASP A 233 -8.55 -13.28 -20.00
CA ASP A 233 -9.08 -12.45 -18.92
C ASP A 233 -8.05 -11.41 -18.45
N ALA A 234 -6.77 -11.77 -18.38
CA ALA A 234 -5.67 -10.81 -18.17
C ALA A 234 -5.54 -9.75 -19.28
N LEU A 235 -6.14 -10.00 -20.45
CA LEU A 235 -6.22 -9.07 -21.58
C LEU A 235 -7.54 -8.26 -21.65
N ARG A 236 -8.44 -8.39 -20.68
CA ARG A 236 -9.64 -7.53 -20.59
C ARG A 236 -9.32 -6.16 -19.99
N SER A 237 -10.23 -5.21 -20.16
CA SER A 237 -10.14 -3.93 -19.45
C SER A 237 -10.45 -4.13 -17.96
N SER A 238 -9.76 -3.36 -17.12
CA SER A 238 -10.08 -3.19 -15.70
C SER A 238 -11.18 -2.15 -15.46
N THR A 239 -11.73 -1.52 -16.51
CA THR A 239 -12.79 -0.51 -16.39
C THR A 239 -14.17 -1.10 -16.69
N ALA A 240 -15.02 -1.19 -15.65
CA ALA A 240 -16.45 -1.36 -15.81
C ALA A 240 -17.13 0.00 -16.04
N ILE A 241 -18.16 0.01 -16.89
CA ILE A 241 -18.91 1.22 -17.24
C ILE A 241 -20.38 1.01 -16.88
N LEU A 242 -20.94 2.00 -16.16
CA LEU A 242 -22.38 2.12 -15.89
C LEU A 242 -22.89 3.36 -16.62
N GLN A 243 -23.69 3.17 -17.68
CA GLN A 243 -24.29 4.26 -18.46
C GLN A 243 -25.78 4.42 -18.10
N GLY A 244 -26.31 5.65 -18.10
CA GLY A 244 -27.73 5.89 -17.80
C GLY A 244 -27.99 6.24 -16.33
N ILE A 245 -26.97 6.71 -15.61
CA ILE A 245 -27.11 7.16 -14.23
C ILE A 245 -27.60 8.61 -14.22
N SER A 246 -28.41 9.01 -13.24
CA SER A 246 -28.83 10.41 -13.07
C SER A 246 -27.64 11.39 -13.09
N LYS A 247 -27.78 12.50 -13.84
CA LYS A 247 -26.81 13.61 -13.90
C LYS A 247 -26.41 14.17 -12.52
N ASP A 248 -27.34 14.18 -11.55
CA ASP A 248 -27.18 14.82 -10.25
C ASP A 248 -26.59 13.87 -9.19
N ILE A 249 -26.19 12.66 -9.58
CA ILE A 249 -25.66 11.68 -8.63
C ILE A 249 -24.27 12.08 -8.11
N THR A 250 -24.13 12.15 -6.78
CA THR A 250 -22.83 12.36 -6.15
C THR A 250 -22.02 11.07 -6.11
N HIS A 251 -20.70 11.18 -6.02
CA HIS A 251 -19.83 9.99 -5.96
C HIS A 251 -20.09 9.19 -4.66
N ALA A 252 -20.39 9.87 -3.55
CA ALA A 252 -20.88 9.21 -2.33
C ALA A 252 -22.18 8.41 -2.56
N LYS A 253 -23.21 9.03 -3.15
CA LYS A 253 -24.51 8.37 -3.37
C LYS A 253 -24.37 7.13 -4.26
N LEU A 254 -23.59 7.22 -5.33
CA LEU A 254 -23.32 6.09 -6.21
C LEU A 254 -22.51 4.99 -5.49
N LEU A 255 -21.46 5.34 -4.75
CA LEU A 255 -20.66 4.37 -3.98
C LEU A 255 -21.48 3.65 -2.91
N THR A 256 -22.42 4.34 -2.25
CA THR A 256 -23.36 3.72 -1.30
C THR A 256 -24.32 2.77 -1.99
N GLN A 257 -24.90 3.16 -3.13
CA GLN A 257 -25.81 2.29 -3.90
C GLN A 257 -25.15 1.00 -4.39
N VAL A 258 -23.88 1.07 -4.83
CA VAL A 258 -23.16 -0.11 -5.35
C VAL A 258 -22.28 -0.81 -4.31
N LYS A 259 -22.29 -0.38 -3.04
CA LYS A 259 -21.39 -0.89 -1.99
C LYS A 259 -21.42 -2.42 -1.92
N ASP A 260 -22.62 -3.00 -1.88
CA ASP A 260 -22.82 -4.44 -1.73
C ASP A 260 -22.69 -5.20 -3.06
N LEU A 261 -22.41 -4.49 -4.17
CA LEU A 261 -22.10 -5.05 -5.49
C LEU A 261 -20.58 -5.09 -5.75
N LEU A 262 -19.78 -4.36 -4.97
CA LEU A 262 -18.32 -4.36 -5.11
C LEU A 262 -17.76 -5.72 -4.66
N PRO A 263 -16.92 -6.38 -5.48
CA PRO A 263 -16.33 -7.66 -5.13
C PRO A 263 -15.36 -7.54 -3.95
N ALA A 264 -15.41 -8.52 -3.04
CA ALA A 264 -14.42 -8.68 -1.99
C ALA A 264 -13.04 -8.99 -2.59
N HIS A 265 -11.98 -8.36 -2.07
CA HIS A 265 -10.63 -8.45 -2.60
C HIS A 265 -9.56 -8.23 -1.51
N ASN A 266 -8.32 -8.64 -1.79
CA ASN A 266 -7.17 -8.37 -0.93
C ASN A 266 -6.69 -6.93 -1.10
N GLY A 267 -7.26 -6.03 -0.30
CA GLY A 267 -7.05 -4.59 -0.46
C GLY A 267 -8.06 -3.96 -1.42
N GLU A 268 -7.90 -2.66 -1.69
CA GLU A 268 -8.87 -1.88 -2.48
C GLU A 268 -9.11 -2.48 -3.87
N ALA A 269 -10.33 -2.98 -4.08
CA ALA A 269 -10.78 -3.49 -5.37
C ALA A 269 -10.94 -2.35 -6.41
N LEU A 270 -11.47 -1.19 -5.99
CA LEU A 270 -11.81 -0.06 -6.85
C LEU A 270 -10.74 1.03 -6.74
N LEU A 271 -9.87 1.15 -7.74
CA LEU A 271 -8.81 2.16 -7.75
C LEU A 271 -9.35 3.57 -8.00
N SER A 272 -10.36 3.71 -8.86
CA SER A 272 -11.04 4.99 -9.06
C SER A 272 -12.46 4.88 -9.61
N LEU A 273 -13.24 5.92 -9.30
CA LEU A 273 -14.58 6.18 -9.82
C LEU A 273 -14.59 7.55 -10.48
N GLU A 274 -14.77 7.59 -11.80
CA GLU A 274 -15.03 8.82 -12.56
C GLU A 274 -16.51 8.86 -12.95
N ILE A 275 -17.18 10.00 -12.81
CA ILE A 275 -18.52 10.25 -13.35
C ILE A 275 -18.41 11.38 -14.38
N LYS A 276 -18.87 11.13 -15.60
CA LYS A 276 -18.90 12.09 -16.71
C LYS A 276 -20.34 12.29 -17.16
N ALA A 277 -20.83 13.52 -17.12
CA ALA A 277 -22.07 13.88 -17.80
C ALA A 277 -21.90 13.68 -19.31
N LYS A 278 -22.92 13.16 -20.00
CA LYS A 278 -22.92 13.14 -21.46
C LYS A 278 -23.14 14.56 -21.97
N HIS A 279 -22.41 14.96 -23.02
CA HIS A 279 -22.59 16.26 -23.70
C HIS A 279 -23.83 16.27 -24.64
N ASP A 280 -24.83 15.44 -24.33
CA ASP A 280 -25.90 15.05 -25.25
C ASP A 280 -27.21 15.70 -24.80
N VAL A 281 -27.57 16.81 -25.46
CA VAL A 281 -28.58 17.80 -25.02
C VAL A 281 -29.97 17.20 -24.76
N LYS A 282 -30.25 15.98 -25.24
CA LYS A 282 -31.53 15.28 -25.09
C LYS A 282 -31.60 14.26 -23.95
N THR A 283 -30.50 13.95 -23.24
CA THR A 283 -30.53 12.95 -22.16
C THR A 283 -29.84 13.44 -20.89
N GLU A 284 -30.58 13.55 -19.78
CA GLU A 284 -30.09 13.95 -18.46
C GLU A 284 -29.24 12.88 -17.73
N ASN A 285 -28.47 12.11 -18.49
CA ASN A 285 -27.79 10.91 -18.03
C ASN A 285 -26.27 11.09 -18.02
N ALA A 286 -25.65 10.67 -16.92
CA ALA A 286 -24.22 10.50 -16.77
C ALA A 286 -23.79 9.05 -17.06
N THR A 287 -22.48 8.90 -17.24
CA THR A 287 -21.78 7.62 -17.35
C THR A 287 -20.70 7.56 -16.27
N ALA A 288 -20.71 6.50 -15.47
CA ALA A 288 -19.66 6.24 -14.49
C ALA A 288 -18.68 5.18 -14.99
N PHE A 289 -17.41 5.38 -14.68
CA PHE A 289 -16.28 4.51 -15.00
C PHE A 289 -15.66 4.03 -13.69
N PHE A 290 -15.75 2.74 -13.43
CA PHE A 290 -15.20 2.06 -12.26
C PHE A 290 -13.91 1.35 -12.69
N ASN A 291 -12.76 1.87 -12.27
CA ASN A 291 -11.45 1.30 -12.60
C ASN A 291 -10.99 0.38 -11.46
N PHE A 292 -10.97 -0.92 -11.70
CA PHE A 292 -10.62 -1.94 -10.72
C PHE A 292 -9.12 -2.28 -10.71
N ALA A 293 -8.67 -2.93 -9.63
CA ALA A 293 -7.29 -3.34 -9.43
C ALA A 293 -6.83 -4.43 -10.44
N ASN A 294 -7.77 -5.23 -10.97
CA ASN A 294 -7.54 -6.20 -12.04
C ASN A 294 -8.83 -6.40 -12.87
N PRO A 295 -8.78 -7.05 -14.05
CA PRO A 295 -9.97 -7.23 -14.90
C PRO A 295 -11.03 -8.16 -14.30
N SER A 296 -10.64 -9.19 -13.55
CA SER A 296 -11.58 -10.16 -12.95
C SER A 296 -12.54 -9.48 -11.97
N LEU A 297 -12.07 -8.52 -11.18
CA LEU A 297 -12.91 -7.69 -10.31
C LEU A 297 -13.93 -6.85 -11.10
N ALA A 298 -13.54 -6.32 -12.26
CA ALA A 298 -14.45 -5.57 -13.12
C ALA A 298 -15.55 -6.47 -13.70
N SER A 299 -15.21 -7.72 -14.07
CA SER A 299 -16.18 -8.74 -14.52
C SER A 299 -17.17 -9.09 -13.40
N LEU A 300 -16.67 -9.44 -12.21
CA LEU A 300 -17.50 -9.78 -11.04
C LEU A 300 -18.45 -8.65 -10.65
N PHE A 301 -17.97 -7.39 -10.69
CA PHE A 301 -18.83 -6.23 -10.45
C PHE A 301 -19.95 -6.10 -11.50
N LEU A 302 -19.62 -6.25 -12.79
CA LEU A 302 -20.62 -6.19 -13.87
C LEU A 302 -21.63 -7.34 -13.78
N GLU A 303 -21.22 -8.53 -13.35
CA GLU A 303 -22.10 -9.66 -13.07
C GLU A 303 -23.02 -9.39 -11.87
N ALA A 304 -22.49 -8.83 -10.79
CA ALA A 304 -23.29 -8.42 -9.63
C ALA A 304 -24.34 -7.36 -9.99
N VAL A 305 -23.98 -6.36 -10.81
CA VAL A 305 -24.94 -5.33 -11.30
C VAL A 305 -25.96 -5.92 -12.27
N LYS A 306 -25.62 -6.95 -13.06
CA LYS A 306 -26.61 -7.67 -13.90
C LYS A 306 -27.57 -8.51 -13.05
N ALA A 307 -27.09 -9.13 -11.98
CA ALA A 307 -27.89 -9.93 -11.05
C ALA A 307 -28.79 -9.07 -10.14
N ARG A 308 -28.37 -7.82 -9.85
CA ARG A 308 -29.17 -6.81 -9.15
C ARG A 308 -29.17 -5.50 -9.98
N PRO A 309 -30.04 -5.41 -11.00
CA PRO A 309 -30.13 -4.23 -11.87
C PRO A 309 -30.39 -2.94 -11.09
N ILE A 310 -29.87 -1.84 -11.62
CA ILE A 310 -30.17 -0.48 -11.15
C ILE A 310 -31.01 0.17 -12.25
N ASP A 311 -32.16 0.76 -11.89
CA ASP A 311 -33.12 1.29 -12.84
C ASP A 311 -32.49 2.30 -13.83
N GLY A 312 -32.75 2.10 -15.12
CA GLY A 312 -32.20 2.92 -16.20
C GLY A 312 -30.70 2.67 -16.52
N VAL A 313 -29.96 1.96 -15.68
CA VAL A 313 -28.52 1.78 -15.81
C VAL A 313 -28.16 0.55 -16.67
N LYS A 314 -27.27 0.76 -17.65
CA LYS A 314 -26.73 -0.28 -18.52
C LYS A 314 -25.27 -0.60 -18.15
N PRO A 315 -24.97 -1.78 -17.59
CA PRO A 315 -23.62 -2.20 -17.24
C PRO A 315 -22.89 -2.85 -18.43
N PHE A 316 -21.69 -2.37 -18.77
CA PHE A 316 -20.82 -3.00 -19.78
C PHE A 316 -19.32 -2.82 -19.50
N MET A 317 -18.48 -3.66 -20.10
CA MET A 317 -17.02 -3.57 -20.01
C MET A 317 -16.48 -2.57 -21.02
N LYS A 318 -15.47 -1.77 -20.66
CA LYS A 318 -14.81 -0.85 -21.59
C LYS A 318 -14.07 -1.62 -22.70
N SER A 319 -14.29 -1.23 -23.95
CA SER A 319 -13.67 -1.85 -25.12
C SER A 319 -12.15 -1.65 -25.18
N ARG A 320 -11.40 -2.76 -25.28
CA ARG A 320 -10.03 -2.97 -25.80
C ARG A 320 -8.97 -1.85 -25.68
N ASN A 321 -9.00 -1.06 -24.61
CA ASN A 321 -7.83 -0.32 -24.14
C ASN A 321 -7.37 -0.94 -22.82
N LEU A 322 -6.20 -1.60 -22.84
CA LEU A 322 -5.58 -2.22 -21.67
C LEU A 322 -5.15 -1.15 -20.67
N THR A 323 -6.01 -0.83 -19.72
CA THR A 323 -5.67 -0.10 -18.50
C THR A 323 -4.89 -1.01 -17.56
N VAL A 324 -3.64 -1.30 -17.92
CA VAL A 324 -2.71 -2.06 -17.08
C VAL A 324 -2.42 -1.26 -15.83
N VAL A 325 -2.91 -1.76 -14.68
CA VAL A 325 -2.60 -1.19 -13.37
C VAL A 325 -1.09 -1.34 -13.12
N PRO A 326 -0.36 -0.27 -12.76
CA PRO A 326 1.06 -0.39 -12.41
C PRO A 326 1.26 -1.42 -11.27
N PRO A 327 2.22 -2.36 -11.35
CA PRO A 327 2.36 -3.41 -10.34
C PRO A 327 2.63 -2.86 -8.94
N ASN A 328 3.35 -1.74 -8.83
CA ASN A 328 3.56 -1.06 -7.55
C ASN A 328 2.29 -0.41 -6.99
N LEU A 329 1.34 0.01 -7.84
CA LEU A 329 0.03 0.47 -7.39
C LEU A 329 -0.82 -0.71 -6.90
N TYR A 330 -0.83 -1.83 -7.64
CA TYR A 330 -1.50 -3.07 -7.23
C TYR A 330 -0.93 -3.64 -5.92
N ARG A 331 0.40 -3.71 -5.81
CA ARG A 331 1.12 -4.12 -4.60
C ARG A 331 0.81 -3.20 -3.42
N ALA A 332 0.73 -1.89 -3.65
CA ALA A 332 0.28 -0.96 -2.62
C ALA A 332 -1.15 -1.23 -2.15
N THR A 333 -2.10 -1.62 -3.02
CA THR A 333 -3.45 -1.99 -2.55
C THR A 333 -3.43 -3.27 -1.72
N ARG A 334 -2.63 -4.28 -2.11
CA ARG A 334 -2.43 -5.51 -1.31
C ARG A 334 -1.80 -5.25 0.07
N LEU A 335 -0.97 -4.21 0.19
CA LEU A 335 -0.44 -3.69 1.46
C LEU A 335 -1.47 -2.85 2.26
N GLY A 336 -2.69 -2.69 1.75
CA GLY A 336 -3.78 -1.95 2.38
C GLY A 336 -3.85 -0.46 2.01
N ALA A 337 -3.28 -0.03 0.88
CA ALA A 337 -3.65 1.25 0.30
C ALA A 337 -5.12 1.24 -0.16
N THR A 338 -5.87 2.27 0.23
CA THR A 338 -7.28 2.46 -0.13
C THR A 338 -7.54 3.87 -0.63
N ARG A 339 -8.70 4.09 -1.25
CA ARG A 339 -9.19 5.43 -1.59
C ARG A 339 -9.56 6.25 -0.36
N ARG A 340 -9.61 5.65 0.84
CA ARG A 340 -10.10 6.25 2.07
C ARG A 340 -8.94 6.47 3.03
N VAL A 341 -8.65 7.73 3.36
CA VAL A 341 -7.66 8.09 4.38
C VAL A 341 -8.34 8.12 5.75
N LEU A 342 -7.68 7.59 6.78
CA LEU A 342 -8.06 7.70 8.18
C LEU A 342 -7.11 8.66 8.88
N ILE A 343 -7.66 9.67 9.57
CA ILE A 343 -6.96 10.43 10.61
C ILE A 343 -7.55 9.98 11.95
N LYS A 344 -6.77 9.24 12.73
CA LYS A 344 -7.16 8.61 14.00
C LYS A 344 -6.66 9.41 15.19
N GLY A 345 -7.51 9.59 16.20
CA GLY A 345 -7.15 10.30 17.43
C GLY A 345 -7.06 11.81 17.25
N LEU A 346 -8.06 12.40 16.59
CA LEU A 346 -8.26 13.84 16.54
C LEU A 346 -8.88 14.33 17.86
N ASP A 347 -8.50 15.50 18.33
CA ASP A 347 -9.30 16.19 19.34
C ASP A 347 -10.67 16.55 18.75
N LYS A 348 -11.72 16.52 19.56
CA LYS A 348 -13.09 16.85 19.11
C LYS A 348 -13.20 18.25 18.49
N GLN A 349 -12.39 19.20 18.92
CA GLN A 349 -12.32 20.56 18.36
C GLN A 349 -11.70 20.60 16.95
N GLN A 350 -10.80 19.68 16.63
CA GLN A 350 -10.19 19.53 15.30
C GLN A 350 -11.17 18.86 14.30
N ALA A 351 -12.09 18.04 14.81
CA ALA A 351 -12.97 17.15 14.05
C ALA A 351 -14.18 17.86 13.39
N SER A 352 -13.90 18.85 12.54
CA SER A 352 -14.92 19.55 11.74
C SER A 352 -14.93 19.06 10.29
N GLN A 353 -16.06 18.49 9.84
CA GLN A 353 -16.20 17.91 8.49
C GLN A 353 -15.91 18.92 7.38
N SER A 354 -16.38 20.17 7.52
CA SER A 354 -16.15 21.23 6.53
C SER A 354 -14.66 21.62 6.46
N LYS A 355 -14.01 21.86 7.62
CA LYS A 355 -12.58 22.21 7.67
C LYS A 355 -11.70 21.10 7.11
N ILE A 356 -12.02 19.84 7.41
CA ILE A 356 -11.31 18.67 6.88
C ILE A 356 -11.52 18.55 5.37
N PHE A 357 -12.75 18.76 4.87
CA PHE A 357 -12.98 18.81 3.42
C PHE A 357 -12.12 19.91 2.75
N ASP A 358 -12.10 21.12 3.30
CA ASP A 358 -11.34 22.25 2.76
C ASP A 358 -9.82 22.07 2.81
N ASP A 359 -9.29 21.54 3.91
CA ASP A 359 -7.84 21.32 4.05
C ASP A 359 -7.31 20.22 3.11
N PHE A 360 -8.15 19.23 2.77
CA PHE A 360 -7.74 18.05 2.02
C PHE A 360 -8.23 17.99 0.56
N LYS A 361 -9.24 18.78 0.14
CA LYS A 361 -9.70 18.84 -1.28
C LYS A 361 -8.60 19.21 -2.28
N LYS A 362 -7.51 19.84 -1.81
CA LYS A 362 -6.32 20.18 -2.62
C LYS A 362 -5.53 18.96 -3.13
N PHE A 363 -5.72 17.77 -2.56
CA PHE A 363 -5.03 16.55 -3.00
C PHE A 363 -5.72 15.86 -4.17
N GLY A 364 -7.04 16.07 -4.30
CA GLY A 364 -7.87 15.48 -5.33
C GLY A 364 -9.34 15.51 -4.97
N LYS A 365 -10.18 14.93 -5.83
CA LYS A 365 -11.64 14.99 -5.67
C LYS A 365 -12.08 14.08 -4.53
N ILE A 366 -12.65 14.68 -3.49
CA ILE A 366 -13.23 13.96 -2.36
C ILE A 366 -14.63 13.48 -2.76
N ALA A 367 -14.88 12.18 -2.59
CA ALA A 367 -16.21 11.57 -2.71
C ALA A 367 -17.06 11.83 -1.46
N GLY A 368 -16.45 11.84 -0.27
CA GLY A 368 -17.10 12.20 0.99
C GLY A 368 -16.14 12.25 2.17
N VAL A 369 -16.52 12.99 3.22
CA VAL A 369 -15.84 12.99 4.53
C VAL A 369 -16.85 12.48 5.56
N PHE A 370 -16.43 11.57 6.42
CA PHE A 370 -17.22 11.03 7.54
C PHE A 370 -16.43 11.20 8.83
N ILE A 371 -17.09 11.59 9.91
CA ILE A 371 -16.48 11.74 11.23
C ILE A 371 -17.19 10.80 12.20
N ASP A 372 -16.39 9.97 12.85
CA ASP A 372 -16.77 9.05 13.91
C ASP A 372 -16.36 9.67 15.24
N GLN A 373 -17.34 10.00 16.08
CA GLN A 373 -17.15 10.64 17.37
C GLN A 373 -17.08 9.57 18.46
N GLN A 374 -15.96 9.52 19.19
CA GLN A 374 -15.73 8.62 20.32
C GLN A 374 -15.89 9.39 21.64
N GLU A 375 -15.66 8.76 22.79
CA GLU A 375 -15.83 9.40 24.10
C GLU A 375 -14.83 10.53 24.35
N ASP A 376 -13.54 10.30 24.08
CA ASP A 376 -12.48 11.30 24.31
C ASP A 376 -11.94 11.95 23.01
N TYR A 377 -12.13 11.29 21.87
CA TYR A 377 -11.50 11.66 20.60
C TYR A 377 -12.45 11.52 19.41
N ALA A 378 -11.97 11.81 18.20
CA ALA A 378 -12.67 11.55 16.96
C ALA A 378 -11.77 10.88 15.92
N ASN A 379 -12.39 10.18 14.97
CA ASN A 379 -11.75 9.64 13.78
C ASN A 379 -12.34 10.30 12.54
N ALA A 380 -11.50 10.86 11.67
CA ALA A 380 -11.94 11.39 10.39
C ALA A 380 -11.59 10.45 9.24
N PHE A 381 -12.55 10.19 8.37
CA PHE A 381 -12.41 9.36 7.18
C PHE A 381 -12.64 10.20 5.93
N ILE A 382 -11.65 10.27 5.05
CA ILE A 382 -11.67 11.06 3.82
C ILE A 382 -11.62 10.11 2.63
N THR A 383 -12.76 9.90 1.96
CA THR A 383 -12.85 9.01 0.79
C THR A 383 -12.64 9.84 -0.48
N TYR A 384 -11.62 9.50 -1.26
CA TYR A 384 -11.34 10.09 -2.57
C TYR A 384 -12.00 9.33 -3.71
N THR A 385 -12.15 9.98 -4.86
CA THR A 385 -12.60 9.32 -6.09
C THR A 385 -11.48 8.53 -6.76
N HIS A 386 -10.20 8.83 -6.46
CA HIS A 386 -9.03 8.15 -7.02
C HIS A 386 -8.01 7.79 -5.94
N ILE A 387 -7.48 6.56 -5.96
CA ILE A 387 -6.59 6.03 -4.91
C ILE A 387 -5.29 6.82 -4.76
N THR A 388 -4.73 7.30 -5.87
CA THR A 388 -3.52 8.13 -5.86
C THR A 388 -3.73 9.45 -5.10
N ASP A 389 -4.96 9.97 -5.00
CA ASP A 389 -5.23 11.19 -4.26
C ASP A 389 -5.13 10.94 -2.75
N ALA A 390 -5.64 9.81 -2.27
CA ALA A 390 -5.41 9.33 -0.91
C ALA A 390 -3.91 9.12 -0.61
N MET A 391 -3.16 8.53 -1.56
CA MET A 391 -1.70 8.37 -1.42
C MET A 391 -0.96 9.72 -1.35
N LYS A 392 -1.37 10.74 -2.13
CA LYS A 392 -0.77 12.09 -2.09
C LYS A 392 -0.91 12.73 -0.72
N VAL A 393 -2.00 12.44 0.01
CA VAL A 393 -2.18 12.92 1.39
C VAL A 393 -1.05 12.40 2.28
N ILE A 394 -0.91 11.07 2.36
CA ILE A 394 0.10 10.41 3.20
C ILE A 394 1.51 10.91 2.85
N ASP A 395 1.83 10.91 1.56
CA ASP A 395 3.13 11.34 1.05
C ASP A 395 3.42 12.82 1.36
N ARG A 396 2.42 13.70 1.30
CA ARG A 396 2.61 15.12 1.63
C ARG A 396 2.73 15.37 3.13
N VAL A 397 1.99 14.63 3.97
CA VAL A 397 2.16 14.69 5.44
C VAL A 397 3.57 14.23 5.83
N TYR A 398 4.08 13.20 5.18
CA TYR A 398 5.45 12.70 5.40
C TYR A 398 6.51 13.74 5.01
N GLN A 399 6.38 14.37 3.84
CA GLN A 399 7.34 15.36 3.35
C GLN A 399 7.28 16.71 4.05
N ASN A 400 6.09 17.20 4.42
CA ASN A 400 5.92 18.51 5.04
C ASN A 400 4.80 18.48 6.08
N ASN A 401 5.15 17.89 7.23
CA ASN A 401 4.25 17.66 8.36
C ASN A 401 3.77 19.00 9.00
N ARG A 402 4.62 20.05 8.99
CA ARG A 402 4.31 21.39 9.55
C ARG A 402 3.02 22.00 8.94
N ASN A 403 2.72 21.72 7.67
CA ASN A 403 1.49 22.17 7.00
C ASN A 403 0.20 21.52 7.52
N PHE A 404 0.29 20.53 8.41
CA PHE A 404 -0.84 19.79 9.00
C PHE A 404 -0.96 20.00 10.51
N ARG A 405 -0.28 21.02 11.08
CA ARG A 405 -0.26 21.34 12.53
C ARG A 405 -1.63 21.39 13.24
N ARG A 406 -2.73 21.66 12.50
CA ARG A 406 -4.11 21.59 13.03
C ARG A 406 -4.50 20.19 13.52
N TYR A 407 -3.84 19.16 13.00
CA TYR A 407 -4.10 17.75 13.25
C TYR A 407 -2.96 17.09 14.04
N ALA A 408 -2.14 17.90 14.73
CA ALA A 408 -1.05 17.42 15.58
C ALA A 408 -1.54 16.43 16.66
N GLY A 409 -0.68 15.50 17.05
CA GLY A 409 -1.01 14.39 17.97
C GLY A 409 -1.75 13.23 17.29
N ALA A 410 -2.54 13.50 16.26
CA ALA A 410 -3.26 12.49 15.50
C ALA A 410 -2.33 11.64 14.60
N LYS A 411 -2.84 10.48 14.18
CA LYS A 411 -2.12 9.53 13.32
C LYS A 411 -2.86 9.33 12.01
N ILE A 412 -2.17 9.47 10.87
CA ILE A 412 -2.74 9.31 9.55
C ILE A 412 -2.35 7.95 8.93
N SER A 413 -3.32 7.29 8.30
CA SER A 413 -3.11 6.03 7.57
C SER A 413 -4.16 5.83 6.48
N PHE A 414 -4.11 4.72 5.75
CA PHE A 414 -5.24 4.25 4.95
C PHE A 414 -6.29 3.61 5.85
N ALA A 415 -7.57 3.85 5.56
CA ALA A 415 -8.71 3.22 6.21
C ALA A 415 -8.99 1.88 5.53
N ALA A 416 -8.11 0.91 5.77
CA ALA A 416 -8.22 -0.43 5.22
C ALA A 416 -8.82 -1.36 6.28
N GLU A 417 -9.93 -2.02 5.95
CA GLU A 417 -10.78 -2.67 6.96
C GLU A 417 -10.32 -4.11 7.25
N VAL A 418 -10.27 -5.03 6.27
CA VAL A 418 -9.85 -6.43 6.46
C VAL A 418 -9.32 -7.04 5.14
N ILE A 419 -8.43 -8.05 5.18
CA ILE A 419 -8.08 -8.93 4.04
C ILE A 419 -8.46 -10.37 4.40
N TYR A 420 -9.36 -11.03 3.65
CA TYR A 420 -9.82 -12.42 3.91
C TYR A 420 -10.26 -12.73 5.37
N GLY A 421 -10.86 -11.77 6.08
CA GLY A 421 -11.19 -11.97 7.51
C GLY A 421 -9.97 -11.93 8.45
N GLN A 422 -8.76 -11.73 7.92
CA GLN A 422 -7.52 -11.56 8.67
C GLN A 422 -7.13 -10.07 8.77
N PRO A 423 -6.44 -9.67 9.86
CA PRO A 423 -5.78 -8.38 9.91
C PRO A 423 -4.80 -8.23 8.75
N ILE A 424 -4.84 -7.06 8.10
CA ILE A 424 -3.88 -6.63 7.09
C ILE A 424 -2.46 -6.71 7.70
N PRO A 425 -1.39 -7.05 6.94
CA PRO A 425 -0.02 -6.86 7.42
C PRO A 425 0.10 -5.46 8.01
N SER A 426 0.36 -5.39 9.33
CA SER A 426 0.11 -4.20 10.14
C SER A 426 0.66 -2.95 9.47
N ILE A 427 -0.22 -2.01 9.10
CA ILE A 427 0.24 -0.71 8.57
C ILE A 427 0.65 0.13 9.77
N LEU A 428 1.90 0.60 9.79
CA LEU A 428 2.36 1.57 10.78
C LEU A 428 1.83 2.96 10.38
N PRO A 429 0.93 3.57 11.17
CA PRO A 429 0.40 4.90 10.87
C PRO A 429 1.49 5.97 11.01
N LEU A 430 1.40 7.01 10.19
CA LEU A 430 2.30 8.16 10.24
C LEU A 430 1.79 9.16 11.29
N PRO A 431 2.57 9.50 12.34
CA PRO A 431 2.18 10.57 13.27
C PRO A 431 2.23 11.95 12.62
N ILE A 432 1.23 12.77 12.91
CA ILE A 432 1.25 14.21 12.61
C ILE A 432 1.94 14.90 13.78
N LYS A 433 3.08 15.54 13.50
CA LYS A 433 3.95 16.12 14.52
C LYS A 433 3.26 17.31 15.18
N GLU A 434 3.37 17.36 16.50
CA GLU A 434 3.26 18.62 17.22
C GLU A 434 4.35 19.57 16.76
N VAL A 435 3.99 20.85 16.64
CA VAL A 435 4.97 21.90 16.36
C VAL A 435 5.62 22.22 17.70
N GLU A 436 6.84 21.72 17.91
CA GLU A 436 7.71 22.20 18.98
C GLU A 436 7.73 23.73 18.91
N ALA A 437 7.34 24.39 20.01
CA ALA A 437 7.49 25.83 20.11
C ALA A 437 8.99 26.13 20.02
N GLU A 438 9.39 26.91 19.01
CA GLU A 438 10.78 27.36 18.87
C GLU A 438 11.10 28.20 20.11
N ALA A 439 11.83 27.61 21.06
CA ALA A 439 12.30 28.30 22.24
C ALA A 439 13.20 29.44 21.76
N SER A 440 12.72 30.67 21.94
CA SER A 440 13.42 31.88 21.53
C SER A 440 14.64 32.07 22.43
N THR A 441 15.75 31.42 22.07
CA THR A 441 17.05 31.68 22.67
C THR A 441 17.56 33.02 22.15
N GLN A 442 17.02 34.10 22.74
CA GLN A 442 17.65 35.41 22.67
C GLN A 442 18.94 35.32 23.49
N GLU A 443 20.05 35.03 22.82
CA GLU A 443 21.38 35.27 23.38
C GLU A 443 21.52 36.78 23.59
N ASN A 444 21.29 37.22 24.83
CA ASN A 444 21.68 38.56 25.28
C ASN A 444 23.20 38.65 25.28
N THR A 445 23.78 39.02 24.15
CA THR A 445 25.15 39.55 24.06
C THR A 445 25.18 40.97 24.63
N SER A 446 25.06 41.06 25.97
CA SER A 446 25.35 42.31 26.68
C SER A 446 26.86 42.53 26.72
N THR A 447 27.36 43.30 25.77
CA THR A 447 28.70 43.89 25.80
C THR A 447 28.87 44.72 27.07
N SER A 448 29.89 44.41 27.88
CA SER A 448 30.37 45.28 28.94
C SER A 448 31.84 45.61 28.67
N GLU A 449 32.08 46.74 28.02
CA GLU A 449 33.42 47.31 27.89
C GLU A 449 33.82 48.06 29.17
N GLN A 450 35.01 47.74 29.67
CA GLN A 450 35.98 48.65 30.28
C GLN A 450 35.70 49.29 31.66
N PRO A 451 36.75 49.81 32.34
CA PRO A 451 38.19 49.78 31.99
C PRO A 451 39.04 48.78 32.79
#